data_AF-A0A0K0Y2M6-F1
#
_entry.id   AF-A0A0K0Y2M6-F1
#
_cell.length_a   1.000
_cell.length_b   1.000
_cell.length_c   1.000
_cell.angle_alpha   90.00
_cell.angle_beta   90.00
_cell.angle_gamma   90.00
#
_symmetry.space_group_name_H-M   'P 1'
#
loop_
_entity.id
_entity.type
_entity.pdbx_description
1 polymer ?
#
loop_
_entity_poly.entity_id
_entity_poly.type
_entity_poly.pdbx_seq_one_letter_code
_entity_poly.pdbx_strand_id
1 'polypeptide(L)'
;MPVRDTGNRLLIDEAMASARMPLVWTYEVGRSTTALDLVADGFRAALLPQSSMNADRVAICELQTPNIARPIGLLSRLGQGYSPAVTVFKAEIHKVAAAGDFT
;
A
#
# COMPACT_ATOMS: atom_id res chain seq x y z
N MET A 1 16.89 3.34 -18.04
CA MET A 1 15.53 3.90 -17.85
C MET A 1 15.41 4.29 -16.39
N PRO A 2 15.00 5.51 -16.04
CA PRO A 2 14.71 5.81 -14.66
C PRO A 2 13.56 4.88 -14.24
N VAL A 3 13.76 4.13 -13.16
CA VAL A 3 12.70 3.34 -12.54
C VAL A 3 11.58 4.32 -12.26
N ARG A 4 10.42 4.16 -12.93
CA ARG A 4 9.21 4.87 -12.52
C ARG A 4 9.02 4.53 -11.05
N ASP A 5 9.13 5.54 -10.20
CA ASP A 5 8.88 5.41 -8.77
C ASP A 5 7.42 5.01 -8.59
N THR A 6 7.18 3.70 -8.60
CA THR A 6 5.86 3.08 -8.39
C THR A 6 5.63 2.83 -6.90
N GLY A 7 6.48 3.43 -6.06
CA GLY A 7 6.47 3.31 -4.61
C GLY A 7 5.38 4.15 -3.97
N ASN A 8 5.04 3.79 -2.73
CA ASN A 8 4.04 4.49 -1.92
C ASN A 8 4.37 5.99 -1.78
N ARG A 9 5.65 6.36 -1.86
CA ARG A 9 6.10 7.72 -1.67
C ARG A 9 5.52 8.70 -2.70
N LEU A 10 5.57 8.37 -3.98
CA LEU A 10 4.99 9.20 -5.03
C LEU A 10 3.49 9.43 -4.81
N LEU A 11 2.73 8.36 -4.55
CA LEU A 11 1.29 8.45 -4.33
C LEU A 11 0.93 9.28 -3.09
N ILE A 12 1.72 9.13 -2.01
CA ILE A 12 1.55 9.94 -0.81
C ILE A 12 1.84 11.41 -1.10
N ASP A 13 2.98 11.72 -1.72
CA ASP A 13 3.37 13.10 -2.01
C ASP A 13 2.35 13.79 -2.93
N GLU A 14 1.86 13.10 -3.96
CA GLU A 14 0.80 13.60 -4.85
C GLU A 14 -0.49 13.89 -4.10
N ALA A 15 -0.91 13.01 -3.20
CA ALA A 15 -2.11 13.19 -2.40
C ALA A 15 -1.98 14.35 -1.40
N MET A 16 -0.83 14.44 -0.71
CA MET A 16 -0.54 15.52 0.23
C MET A 16 -0.46 16.88 -0.48
N ALA A 17 0.18 16.94 -1.64
CA ALA A 17 0.24 18.13 -2.48
C ALA A 17 -1.15 18.56 -2.95
N SER A 18 -1.97 17.60 -3.41
CA SER A 18 -3.35 17.84 -3.85
C SER A 18 -4.23 18.40 -2.72
N ALA A 19 -4.02 17.90 -1.50
CA ALA A 19 -4.69 18.40 -0.29
C ALA A 19 -4.08 19.69 0.28
N ARG A 20 -3.00 20.21 -0.32
CA ARG A 20 -2.23 21.36 0.19
C ARG A 20 -1.74 21.18 1.63
N MET A 21 -1.43 19.94 2.00
CA MET A 21 -0.91 19.58 3.31
C MET A 21 0.61 19.45 3.22
N PRO A 22 1.39 20.42 3.72
CA PRO A 22 2.85 20.32 3.66
C PRO A 22 3.33 19.19 4.57
N LEU A 23 4.11 18.27 4.02
CA LEU A 23 4.74 17.18 4.75
C LEU A 23 6.25 17.31 4.67
N VAL A 24 6.90 17.42 5.83
CA VAL A 24 8.36 17.47 5.93
C VAL A 24 8.85 16.10 6.36
N TRP A 25 9.38 15.36 5.41
CA TRP A 25 9.88 14.02 5.65
C TRP A 25 11.23 14.05 6.36
N THR A 26 11.31 13.38 7.51
CA THR A 26 12.57 13.27 8.26
C THR A 26 13.43 12.11 7.75
N TYR A 27 12.80 10.99 7.38
CA TYR A 27 13.47 9.79 6.90
C TYR A 27 12.70 9.18 5.72
N GLU A 28 13.45 8.61 4.78
CA GLU A 28 12.92 7.76 3.72
C GLU A 28 13.57 6.39 3.82
N VAL A 29 12.76 5.33 3.75
CA VAL A 29 13.21 3.94 3.86
C VAL A 29 12.59 3.09 2.76
N GLY A 30 13.34 2.10 2.27
CA GLY A 30 12.91 1.27 1.15
C GLY A 30 11.93 0.14 1.49
N ARG A 31 11.60 -0.08 2.77
CA ARG A 31 10.71 -1.17 3.22
C ARG A 31 9.78 -0.70 4.33
N SER A 32 8.51 -1.08 4.27
CA SER A 32 7.51 -0.77 5.30
C SER A 32 7.86 -1.35 6.67
N THR A 33 8.49 -2.52 6.72
CA THR A 33 8.93 -3.14 7.97
C THR A 33 9.95 -2.27 8.70
N THR A 34 10.91 -1.70 7.97
CA THR A 34 11.91 -0.78 8.53
C THR A 34 11.25 0.50 9.06
N ALA A 35 10.25 1.02 8.36
CA ALA A 35 9.51 2.19 8.85
C ALA A 35 8.76 1.89 10.16
N LEU A 36 8.17 0.70 10.28
CA LEU A 36 7.52 0.24 11.52
C LEU A 36 8.51 0.06 12.66
N ASP A 37 9.68 -0.55 12.40
CA ASP A 37 10.72 -0.72 13.42
C ASP A 37 11.21 0.63 13.94
N LEU A 38 11.39 1.63 13.06
CA LEU A 38 11.72 2.99 13.49
C LEU A 38 10.64 3.56 14.42
N VAL A 39 9.35 3.42 14.08
CA VAL A 39 8.27 3.91 14.95
C VAL A 39 8.25 3.16 16.29
N ALA A 40 8.44 1.84 16.27
CA ALA A 40 8.52 1.01 17.47
C ALA A 40 9.69 1.39 18.38
N ASP A 41 10.82 1.84 17.80
CA ASP A 41 12.02 2.28 18.51
C ASP A 41 11.94 3.75 18.97
N GLY A 42 10.78 4.40 18.87
CA GLY A 42 10.53 5.74 19.39
C GLY A 42 10.72 6.87 18.38
N PHE A 43 10.91 6.56 17.09
CA PHE A 43 10.74 7.56 16.04
C PHE A 43 9.25 7.90 15.89
N ARG A 44 8.95 9.08 15.36
CA ARG A 44 7.61 9.69 15.40
C ARG A 44 6.52 8.82 14.75
N ALA A 45 6.32 8.95 13.44
CA ALA A 45 5.23 8.29 12.73
C ALA A 45 5.68 7.96 11.31
N ALA A 46 5.07 6.92 10.73
CA ALA A 46 5.27 6.51 9.36
C ALA A 46 3.91 6.39 8.68
N LEU A 47 3.82 6.90 7.44
CA LEU A 47 2.64 6.69 6.61
C LEU A 47 2.86 5.45 5.74
N LEU A 48 1.96 4.47 5.87
CA LEU A 48 2.07 3.16 5.26
C LEU A 48 0.72 2.68 4.70
N PRO A 49 0.71 1.83 3.66
CA PRO A 49 -0.51 1.13 3.24
C PRO A 49 -1.02 0.23 4.36
N GLN A 50 -2.35 0.07 4.44
CA GLN A 50 -3.02 -0.81 5.41
C GLN A 50 -2.49 -2.26 5.37
N SER A 51 -2.19 -2.78 4.18
CA SER A 51 -1.64 -4.12 3.99
C SER A 51 -0.28 -4.36 4.66
N SER A 52 0.41 -3.29 5.06
CA SER A 52 1.73 -3.36 5.72
C SER A 52 1.64 -3.14 7.24
N MET A 53 0.45 -2.89 7.78
CA MET A 53 0.28 -2.58 9.20
C MET A 53 0.48 -3.82 10.08
N ASN A 54 1.12 -3.65 11.23
CA ASN A 54 1.21 -4.64 12.29
C ASN A 54 0.93 -3.96 13.63
N ALA A 55 -0.23 -4.26 14.22
CA ALA A 55 -0.73 -3.62 15.43
C ALA A 55 -0.01 -4.05 16.72
N ASP A 56 0.81 -5.11 16.67
CA ASP A 56 1.39 -5.71 17.89
C ASP A 56 2.47 -4.81 18.54
N ARG A 57 3.07 -3.91 17.75
CA ARG A 57 4.24 -3.12 18.18
C ARG A 57 4.05 -1.61 18.12
N VAL A 58 3.02 -1.12 17.41
CA VAL A 58 2.78 0.31 17.21
C VAL A 58 1.28 0.61 17.22
N ALA A 59 0.92 1.81 17.67
CA ALA A 59 -0.44 2.30 17.50
C ALA A 59 -0.71 2.62 16.03
N ILE A 60 -1.89 2.24 15.54
CA ILE A 60 -2.34 2.52 14.18
C ILE A 60 -3.43 3.59 14.24
N CYS A 61 -3.33 4.60 13.37
CA CYS A 61 -4.41 5.55 13.13
C CYS A 61 -4.69 5.66 11.63
N GLU A 62 -5.96 5.81 11.30
CA GLU A 62 -6.40 6.03 9.93
C GLU A 62 -6.15 7.49 9.52
N LEU A 63 -5.56 7.69 8.34
CA LEU A 63 -5.41 9.01 7.74
C LEU A 63 -6.74 9.47 7.14
N GLN A 64 -7.40 10.43 7.80
CA GLN A 64 -8.71 10.93 7.37
C GLN A 64 -8.65 11.77 6.08
N THR A 65 -7.62 12.62 5.95
CA THR A 65 -7.40 13.48 4.79
C THR A 65 -5.89 13.61 4.53
N PRO A 66 -5.41 13.45 3.28
CA PRO A 66 -6.15 13.00 2.10
C PRO A 66 -6.49 11.50 2.13
N ASN A 67 -7.54 11.11 1.41
CA ASN A 67 -7.77 9.69 1.11
C ASN A 67 -6.79 9.23 0.03
N ILE A 68 -5.97 8.22 0.34
CA ILE A 68 -4.93 7.68 -0.54
C ILE A 68 -5.28 6.23 -0.85
N ALA A 69 -5.72 5.96 -2.08
CA ALA A 69 -6.07 4.62 -2.52
C ALA A 69 -5.15 4.16 -3.65
N ARG A 70 -4.71 2.89 -3.58
CA ARG A 70 -3.94 2.23 -4.64
C ARG A 70 -4.66 0.95 -5.09
N PRO A 71 -5.26 0.90 -6.28
CA PRO A 71 -5.92 -0.30 -6.75
C PRO A 71 -4.92 -1.44 -6.95
N ILE A 72 -5.30 -2.64 -6.54
CA ILE A 72 -4.57 -3.88 -6.80
C ILE A 72 -5.35 -4.64 -7.87
N GLY A 73 -4.69 -5.02 -8.96
CA GLY A 73 -5.32 -5.66 -10.11
C GLY A 73 -4.55 -6.89 -10.59
N LEU A 74 -5.28 -7.81 -11.23
CA LEU A 74 -4.72 -8.98 -11.89
C LEU A 74 -4.42 -8.65 -13.36
N LEU A 75 -3.18 -8.83 -13.79
CA LEU A 75 -2.76 -8.63 -15.18
C LEU A 75 -2.77 -9.95 -15.95
N SER A 76 -3.29 -9.93 -17.17
CA SER A 76 -3.31 -11.09 -18.08
C SER A 76 -3.03 -10.66 -19.51
N ARG A 77 -2.39 -11.55 -20.27
CA ARG A 77 -2.16 -11.32 -21.70
C ARG A 77 -3.46 -11.50 -22.48
N LEU A 78 -3.74 -10.58 -23.39
CA LEU A 78 -4.88 -10.68 -24.29
C LEU A 78 -4.74 -11.93 -25.19
N GLY A 79 -5.85 -12.66 -25.37
CA GLY A 79 -5.91 -13.86 -26.22
C GLY A 79 -5.26 -15.12 -25.64
N GLN A 80 -4.68 -15.06 -24.43
CA GLN A 80 -4.10 -16.24 -23.80
C GLN A 80 -5.14 -16.98 -22.95
N GLY A 81 -5.37 -18.26 -23.26
CA GLY A 81 -6.17 -19.14 -22.42
C GLY A 81 -5.52 -19.36 -21.06
N TYR A 82 -6.34 -19.50 -20.01
CA TYR A 82 -5.86 -19.82 -18.67
C TYR A 82 -5.72 -21.34 -18.50
N SER A 83 -4.66 -21.77 -17.82
CA SER A 83 -4.61 -23.14 -17.32
C SER A 83 -5.67 -23.34 -16.23
N PRO A 84 -6.09 -24.58 -15.94
CA PRO A 84 -7.04 -24.85 -14.86
C PRO A 84 -6.61 -24.24 -13.53
N ALA A 85 -5.32 -24.32 -13.19
CA ALA A 85 -4.77 -23.74 -11.96
C ALA A 85 -4.93 -22.21 -11.90
N VAL A 86 -4.71 -21.51 -13.02
CA VAL A 86 -4.89 -20.05 -13.08
C VAL A 86 -6.36 -19.68 -12.94
N THR A 87 -7.26 -20.42 -13.57
CA THR A 87 -8.72 -20.19 -13.45
C THR A 87 -9.17 -20.31 -11.99
N VAL A 88 -8.75 -21.37 -11.29
CA VAL A 88 -9.07 -21.58 -9.87
C VAL A 88 -8.47 -20.45 -9.02
N PHE A 89 -7.20 -20.11 -9.24
CA PHE A 89 -6.55 -19.04 -8.47
C PHE A 89 -7.26 -17.68 -8.65
N LYS A 90 -7.62 -17.30 -9.88
CA LYS A 90 -8.36 -16.04 -10.13
C LYS A 90 -9.71 -16.04 -9.43
N ALA A 91 -10.42 -17.16 -9.43
CA ALA A 91 -11.71 -17.29 -8.74
C ALA A 91 -11.57 -17.08 -7.22
N GLU A 92 -10.55 -17.68 -6.59
CA GLU A 92 -10.29 -17.49 -5.16
C GLU A 92 -9.88 -16.05 -4.82
N ILE A 93 -9.04 -15.40 -5.64
CA ILE A 93 -8.70 -13.99 -5.45
C ILE A 93 -9.95 -13.10 -5.50
N HIS A 94 -10.84 -13.32 -6.47
CA HIS A 94 -12.09 -12.55 -6.55
C HIS A 94 -13.01 -12.80 -5.35
N LYS A 95 -13.09 -14.03 -4.87
CA LYS A 95 -13.88 -14.40 -3.69
C LYS A 95 -13.36 -13.69 -2.43
N VAL A 96 -12.05 -13.73 -2.18
CA VAL A 96 -11.44 -13.07 -1.02
C VAL A 96 -11.56 -11.55 -1.12
N ALA A 97 -11.36 -10.97 -2.31
CA ALA A 97 -11.54 -9.53 -2.53
C ALA A 97 -12.99 -9.06 -2.29
N ALA A 98 -13.99 -9.86 -2.65
CA ALA A 98 -15.40 -9.53 -2.43
C ALA A 98 -15.85 -9.64 -0.96
N ALA A 99 -15.13 -10.42 -0.14
CA ALA A 99 -15.42 -10.58 1.28
C ALA A 99 -15.08 -9.33 2.12
N GLY A 100 -14.32 -8.38 1.57
CA GLY A 100 -14.10 -7.09 2.22
C GLY A 100 -13.05 -7.07 3.33
N ASP A 101 -12.27 -8.13 3.50
CA ASP A 101 -11.16 -8.23 4.49
C ASP A 101 -9.99 -7.24 4.24
N PHE A 102 -10.20 -6.23 3.39
CA PHE A 102 -9.22 -5.22 2.97
C PHE A 102 -9.72 -3.78 3.16
N THR A 103 -10.79 -3.58 3.95
CA THR A 103 -11.36 -2.25 4.26
C THR A 103 -10.99 -1.85 5.67
#